data_AF-A0A0L7LIH0-F1
#
_entry.id   AF-A0A0L7LIH0-F1
#
_cell.length_a   1.000
_cell.length_b   1.000
_cell.length_c   1.000
_cell.angle_alpha   90.00
_cell.angle_beta   90.00
_cell.angle_gamma   90.00
#
_symmetry.space_group_name_H-M   'P 1'
#
loop_
_entity.id
_entity.type
_entity.pdbx_description
1 polymer ?
#
loop_
_entity_poly.entity_id
_entity_poly.type
_entity_poly.pdbx_seq_one_letter_code
_entity_poly.pdbx_strand_id
1 'polypeptide(L)'
;MSDAPDKKKRSARRQRSIYQVHYSIKRKEEMTARPLAKRPGSPEVTAYHQQVAGHTSSEDTKYLGLLQCSNGTILKPIIKEAQRREVALYARLASATEPDLLELRALVPRYGGTTRYGF
;
A
#
# COMPACT_ATOMS: atom_id res chain seq x y z
N MET A 1 13.66 -44.77 -28.53
CA MET A 1 12.97 -43.47 -28.69
C MET A 1 11.49 -43.73 -28.52
N SER A 2 10.86 -43.14 -27.51
CA SER A 2 9.48 -43.46 -27.11
C SER A 2 8.67 -42.17 -27.17
N ASP A 3 7.84 -42.03 -28.20
CA ASP A 3 6.89 -40.93 -28.34
C ASP A 3 5.75 -41.10 -27.33
N ALA A 4 5.66 -40.18 -26.37
CA ALA A 4 4.51 -40.05 -25.49
C ALA A 4 3.55 -38.99 -26.06
N PRO A 5 2.22 -39.24 -26.11
CA PRO A 5 1.28 -38.28 -26.68
C PRO A 5 1.07 -37.08 -25.75
N ASP A 6 1.18 -35.89 -26.35
CA ASP A 6 1.03 -34.59 -25.69
C ASP A 6 -0.37 -34.39 -25.10
N LYS A 7 -0.46 -34.30 -23.77
CA LYS A 7 -1.74 -34.05 -23.06
C LYS A 7 -2.13 -32.58 -23.22
N LYS A 8 -3.13 -32.31 -24.09
CA LYS A 8 -3.76 -30.98 -24.21
C LYS A 8 -4.25 -30.47 -22.85
N LYS A 9 -3.58 -29.45 -22.30
CA LYS A 9 -4.01 -28.74 -21.08
C LYS A 9 -5.37 -28.09 -21.32
N ARG A 10 -6.44 -28.61 -20.69
CA ARG A 10 -7.76 -27.97 -20.71
C ARG A 10 -7.67 -26.69 -19.89
N SER A 11 -8.09 -25.56 -20.46
CA SER A 11 -8.13 -24.29 -19.74
C SER A 11 -9.06 -24.40 -18.52
N ALA A 12 -8.62 -23.87 -17.39
CA ALA A 12 -9.43 -23.85 -16.17
C ALA A 12 -10.75 -23.12 -16.46
N ARG A 13 -11.87 -23.82 -16.26
CA ARG A 13 -13.21 -23.25 -16.43
C ARG A 13 -13.40 -22.18 -15.35
N ARG A 14 -13.22 -20.91 -15.73
CA ARG A 14 -13.45 -19.77 -14.83
C ARG A 14 -14.88 -19.84 -14.30
N GLN A 15 -15.02 -20.05 -12.99
CA GLN A 15 -16.31 -20.03 -12.31
C GLN A 15 -16.88 -18.61 -12.41
N ARG A 16 -18.07 -18.47 -13.00
CA ARG A 16 -18.79 -17.19 -13.07
C ARG A 16 -19.38 -16.89 -11.70
N SER A 17 -19.42 -15.63 -11.30
CA SER A 17 -20.07 -15.25 -10.05
C SER A 17 -21.57 -15.57 -10.12
N ILE A 18 -22.16 -15.92 -8.98
CA ILE A 18 -23.61 -16.17 -8.87
C ILE A 18 -24.44 -15.01 -9.42
N TYR A 19 -23.92 -13.78 -9.30
CA TYR A 19 -24.59 -12.58 -9.81
C TYR A 19 -24.73 -12.58 -11.33
N GLN A 20 -23.70 -13.06 -12.02
CA GLN A 20 -23.70 -13.16 -13.48
C GLN A 20 -24.58 -14.31 -13.98
N VAL A 21 -24.74 -15.37 -13.18
CA VAL A 21 -25.55 -16.55 -13.53
C VAL A 21 -27.03 -16.29 -13.27
N HIS A 22 -27.39 -15.69 -12.14
CA HIS A 22 -28.79 -15.59 -11.70
C HIS A 22 -29.49 -14.29 -12.10
N TYR A 23 -28.75 -13.18 -12.19
CA TYR A 23 -29.37 -11.86 -12.36
C TYR A 23 -29.04 -11.20 -13.71
N SER A 24 -28.31 -11.89 -14.60
CA SER A 24 -27.91 -11.39 -15.93
C SER A 24 -27.30 -9.98 -15.90
N ILE A 25 -26.67 -9.61 -14.77
CA ILE A 25 -26.09 -8.29 -14.57
C ILE A 25 -24.86 -8.21 -15.47
N LYS A 26 -24.91 -7.31 -16.47
CA LYS A 26 -23.75 -6.99 -17.30
C LYS A 26 -22.66 -6.46 -16.38
N ARG A 27 -21.45 -7.03 -16.48
CA ARG A 27 -20.26 -6.50 -15.81
C ARG A 27 -20.04 -5.09 -16.36
N LYS A 28 -20.48 -4.07 -15.63
CA LYS A 28 -19.99 -2.72 -15.86
C LYS A 28 -18.52 -2.77 -15.43
N GLU A 29 -17.62 -2.69 -16.40
CA GLU A 29 -16.27 -2.21 -16.16
C GLU A 29 -16.34 -0.71 -15.85
N GLU A 30 -17.11 -0.35 -14.83
CA GLU A 30 -16.85 0.90 -14.13
C GLU A 30 -15.50 0.66 -13.46
N MET A 31 -14.45 1.18 -14.09
CA MET A 31 -13.15 1.35 -13.48
C MET A 31 -13.34 2.18 -12.21
N THR A 32 -13.68 1.51 -11.12
CA THR A 32 -13.76 2.10 -9.79
C THR A 32 -12.36 2.56 -9.45
N ALA A 33 -12.19 3.88 -9.50
CA ALA A 33 -10.94 4.63 -9.50
C ALA A 33 -10.22 4.62 -10.86
N ARG A 34 -10.45 5.68 -11.65
CA ARG A 34 -9.36 6.22 -12.47
C ARG A 34 -8.16 6.42 -11.51
N PRO A 35 -6.97 5.91 -11.85
CA PRO A 35 -5.79 6.21 -11.07
C PRO A 35 -5.71 7.73 -10.90
N LEU A 36 -5.63 8.21 -9.66
CA LEU A 36 -5.48 9.63 -9.37
C LEU A 36 -4.22 10.09 -10.12
N ALA A 37 -4.42 10.93 -11.15
CA ALA A 37 -3.32 11.44 -11.94
C ALA A 37 -2.25 11.99 -11.00
N LYS A 38 -1.03 11.42 -11.08
CA LYS A 38 0.13 11.86 -10.28
C LYS A 38 0.19 13.37 -10.40
N ARG A 39 0.08 14.07 -9.27
CA ARG A 39 0.16 15.54 -9.25
C ARG A 39 1.49 15.94 -9.92
N PRO A 40 1.50 16.84 -10.90
CA PRO A 40 2.75 17.30 -11.48
C PRO A 40 3.61 17.91 -10.36
N GLY A 41 4.82 17.37 -10.18
CA GLY A 41 5.73 17.73 -9.08
C GLY A 41 5.63 16.86 -7.82
N SER A 42 4.76 15.85 -7.76
CA SER A 42 4.81 14.88 -6.65
C SER A 42 6.11 14.06 -6.73
N PRO A 43 6.82 13.85 -5.61
CA PRO A 43 8.03 13.04 -5.60
C PRO A 43 7.73 11.65 -6.17
N GLU A 44 8.73 11.05 -6.82
CA GLU A 44 8.61 9.67 -7.27
C GLU A 44 8.51 8.78 -6.02
N VAL A 45 7.54 7.87 -6.02
CA VAL A 45 7.26 6.99 -4.89
C VAL A 45 7.44 5.55 -5.33
N THR A 46 8.27 4.81 -4.60
CA THR A 46 8.58 3.39 -4.84
C THR A 46 8.43 2.58 -3.55
N ALA A 47 8.40 1.26 -3.64
CA ALA A 47 8.42 0.41 -2.45
C ALA A 47 9.77 0.52 -1.73
N TYR A 48 9.77 0.61 -0.41
CA TYR A 48 10.99 0.70 0.37
C TYR A 48 11.73 -0.64 0.40
N HIS A 49 12.86 -0.72 -0.31
CA HIS A 49 13.60 -1.96 -0.53
C HIS A 49 14.18 -2.57 0.75
N GLN A 50 14.52 -1.74 1.74
CA GLN A 50 15.19 -2.18 2.98
C GLN A 50 14.22 -2.44 4.14
N GLN A 51 12.94 -2.67 3.84
CA GLN A 51 11.95 -3.01 4.86
C GLN A 51 12.25 -4.40 5.45
N VAL A 52 12.76 -4.45 6.67
CA VAL A 52 13.10 -5.70 7.37
C VAL A 52 11.95 -6.32 8.16
N ALA A 53 10.87 -5.57 8.40
CA ALA A 53 9.73 -6.01 9.21
C ALA A 53 8.40 -5.39 8.76
N GLY A 54 7.29 -5.97 9.23
CA GLY A 54 5.93 -5.54 8.87
C GLY A 54 5.43 -6.15 7.56
N HIS A 55 4.26 -5.72 7.10
CA HIS A 55 3.69 -6.19 5.84
C HIS A 55 4.52 -5.60 4.70
N THR A 56 5.37 -6.43 4.09
CA THR A 56 5.91 -6.18 2.77
C THR A 56 4.84 -6.56 1.74
N SER A 57 4.92 -6.01 0.54
CA SER A 57 4.04 -6.36 -0.58
C SER A 57 4.27 -7.83 -0.99
N SER A 58 3.79 -8.78 -0.21
CA SER A 58 3.65 -10.17 -0.64
C SER A 58 2.40 -10.29 -1.49
N GLU A 59 2.41 -11.20 -2.46
CA GLU A 59 1.51 -11.32 -3.63
C GLU A 59 -0.01 -11.28 -3.35
N ASP A 60 -0.45 -11.34 -2.09
CA ASP A 60 -1.86 -11.31 -1.66
C ASP A 60 -2.26 -10.12 -0.75
N THR A 61 -1.37 -9.18 -0.45
CA THR A 61 -1.70 -8.06 0.44
C THR A 61 -2.24 -6.85 -0.33
N LYS A 62 -3.49 -6.45 -0.03
CA LYS A 62 -4.17 -5.24 -0.56
C LYS A 62 -3.42 -3.92 -0.28
N TYR A 63 -2.40 -3.94 0.57
CA TYR A 63 -1.71 -2.76 1.04
C TYR A 63 -0.22 -2.85 0.67
N LEU A 64 0.29 -1.80 0.04
CA LEU A 64 1.73 -1.60 -0.09
C LEU A 64 2.30 -1.32 1.30
N GLY A 65 3.49 -1.86 1.56
CA GLY A 65 4.23 -1.65 2.81
C GLY A 65 4.76 -0.21 2.94
N LEU A 66 5.99 -0.05 3.42
CA LEU A 66 6.63 1.27 3.43
C LEU A 66 6.89 1.73 1.99
N LEU A 67 6.64 3.01 1.73
CA LEU A 67 6.94 3.64 0.45
C LEU A 67 8.04 4.68 0.62
N GLN A 68 9.01 4.70 -0.29
CA GLN A 68 10.08 5.69 -0.33
C GLN A 68 9.74 6.78 -1.33
N CYS A 69 9.92 8.03 -0.94
CA CYS A 69 9.80 9.19 -1.81
C CYS A 69 11.18 9.65 -2.30
N SER A 70 11.28 10.18 -3.52
CA SER A 70 12.54 10.68 -4.09
C SER A 70 13.16 11.86 -3.33
N ASN A 71 12.38 12.55 -2.49
CA ASN A 71 12.85 13.61 -1.61
C ASN A 71 13.46 13.10 -0.29
N GLY A 72 13.70 11.79 -0.16
CA GLY A 72 14.30 11.18 1.03
C GLY A 72 13.32 10.92 2.18
N THR A 73 12.02 11.18 2.00
CA THR A 73 11.01 10.82 2.99
C THR A 73 10.45 9.41 2.76
N ILE A 74 9.79 8.88 3.79
CA ILE A 74 9.12 7.58 3.73
C ILE A 74 7.65 7.78 4.13
N LEU A 75 6.75 7.11 3.41
CA LEU A 75 5.34 7.03 3.76
C LEU A 75 5.08 5.66 4.41
N LYS A 76 4.61 5.71 5.66
CA LYS A 76 4.16 4.54 6.39
C LYS A 76 2.63 4.43 6.32
N PRO A 77 2.07 3.29 5.89
CA PRO A 77 0.62 3.14 5.77
C PRO A 77 -0.04 3.03 7.14
N ILE A 78 -1.20 3.67 7.28
CA ILE A 78 -2.10 3.54 8.44
C ILE A 78 -3.21 2.57 8.04
N ILE A 79 -3.10 1.33 8.49
CA ILE A 79 -3.97 0.19 8.15
C ILE A 79 -4.96 -0.11 9.28
N LYS A 80 -4.50 -0.01 10.54
CA LYS A 80 -5.27 -0.34 11.75
C LYS A 80 -5.51 0.90 12.59
N GLU A 81 -6.64 0.95 13.29
CA GLU A 81 -6.98 2.07 14.18
C GLU A 81 -5.95 2.25 15.32
N ALA A 82 -5.37 1.14 15.80
CA ALA A 82 -4.30 1.18 16.80
C ALA A 82 -3.07 2.01 16.36
N GLN A 83 -2.83 2.13 15.04
CA GLN A 83 -1.71 2.90 14.50
C GLN A 83 -1.94 4.41 14.58
N ARG A 84 -3.16 4.88 14.90
CA ARG A 84 -3.39 6.30 15.21
C ARG A 84 -2.62 6.77 16.44
N ARG A 85 -2.28 5.86 17.36
CA ARG A 85 -1.42 6.17 18.51
C ARG A 85 -0.03 6.62 18.08
N GLU A 86 0.51 6.02 17.01
CA GLU A 86 1.79 6.42 16.43
C GLU A 86 1.70 7.82 15.80
N VAL A 87 0.61 8.11 15.08
CA VAL A 87 0.35 9.45 14.53
C VAL A 87 0.29 10.50 15.65
N ALA A 88 -0.43 10.19 16.74
CA ALA A 88 -0.54 11.09 17.89
C ALA A 88 0.81 11.32 18.58
N LEU A 89 1.64 10.28 18.72
CA LEU A 89 3.00 10.39 19.25
C LEU A 89 3.85 11.34 18.40
N TYR A 90 3.92 11.11 17.09
CA TYR A 90 4.72 11.96 16.20
C TYR A 90 4.19 13.39 16.11
N ALA A 91 2.87 13.58 16.13
CA ALA A 91 2.27 14.92 16.18
C ALA A 91 2.65 15.66 17.48
N ARG A 92 2.63 14.97 18.63
CA ARG A 92 3.07 15.53 19.91
C ARG A 92 4.56 15.87 19.88
N LEU A 93 5.42 14.98 19.41
CA LEU A 93 6.87 15.23 19.31
C LEU A 93 7.19 16.41 18.38
N ALA A 94 6.40 16.62 17.32
CA ALA A 94 6.62 17.72 16.39
C ALA A 94 6.37 19.11 17.02
N SER A 95 5.47 19.22 18.00
CA SER A 95 5.12 20.48 18.67
C SER A 95 5.60 20.58 20.12
N ALA A 96 6.24 19.54 20.67
CA ALA A 96 6.66 19.51 22.05
C ALA A 96 7.77 20.54 22.35
N THR A 97 7.70 21.14 23.53
CA THR A 97 8.70 22.03 24.10
C THR A 97 9.35 21.46 25.37
N GLU A 98 8.80 20.35 25.88
CA GLU A 98 9.32 19.61 27.05
C GLU A 98 10.75 19.09 26.76
N PRO A 99 11.72 19.23 27.69
CA PRO A 99 13.11 18.85 27.47
C PRO A 99 13.28 17.40 27.01
N ASP A 100 12.62 16.46 27.69
CA ASP A 100 12.70 15.03 27.41
C ASP A 100 12.17 14.69 26.00
N LEU A 101 11.12 15.40 25.56
CA LEU A 101 10.54 15.18 24.24
C LEU A 101 11.38 15.82 23.13
N LEU A 102 12.11 16.89 23.42
CA LEU A 102 13.07 17.48 22.49
C LEU A 102 14.28 16.57 22.29
N GLU A 103 14.77 15.93 23.35
CA GLU A 103 15.82 14.92 23.25
C GLU A 103 15.34 13.71 22.44
N LEU A 104 14.16 13.18 22.75
CA LEU A 104 13.57 12.08 21.99
C LEU A 104 13.35 12.44 20.51
N ARG A 105 12.95 13.69 20.21
CA ARG A 105 12.77 14.18 18.83
C ARG A 105 14.07 14.13 18.02
N ALA A 106 15.23 14.30 18.64
CA ALA A 106 16.53 14.20 17.97
C ALA A 106 16.92 12.75 17.61
N LEU A 107 16.32 11.77 18.31
CA LEU A 107 16.63 10.34 18.16
C LEU A 107 15.68 9.59 17.21
N VAL A 108 14.57 10.22 16.81
CA VAL A 108 13.55 9.61 15.93
C VAL A 108 13.47 10.32 14.57
N PRO A 109 12.93 9.65 13.53
CA PRO A 109 12.71 10.29 12.24
C PRO A 109 11.80 11.52 12.34
N ARG A 110 12.13 12.57 11.58
CA ARG A 110 11.31 13.80 11.52
C ARG A 110 9.93 13.50 10.94
N TYR A 111 8.89 13.93 11.66
CA TYR A 111 7.52 13.79 11.19
C TYR A 111 7.17 14.87 10.15
N GLY A 112 6.75 14.43 8.96
CA GLY A 112 6.33 15.30 7.84
C GLY A 112 4.81 15.49 7.74
N GLY A 113 4.03 14.95 8.68
CA GLY A 113 2.57 14.96 8.62
C GLY A 113 1.97 13.68 8.02
N THR A 114 0.65 13.65 7.92
CA THR A 114 -0.11 12.56 7.29
C THR A 114 -0.66 13.03 5.95
N THR A 115 -0.54 12.21 4.91
CA THR A 115 -1.10 12.49 3.59
C THR A 115 -1.83 11.28 3.05
N ARG A 116 -2.80 11.52 2.16
CA ARG A 116 -3.44 10.45 1.38
C ARG A 116 -2.61 10.21 0.13
N TYR A 117 -2.19 8.97 -0.06
CA TYR A 117 -1.52 8.53 -1.27
C TYR A 117 -2.43 7.54 -1.98
N GLY A 118 -2.77 7.83 -3.23
CA GLY A 118 -3.56 6.97 -4.11
C GLY A 118 -2.93 6.98 -5.49
N PHE A 119 -2.87 5.81 -6.12
CA PHE A 119 -2.49 5.66 -7.51
C PHE A 119 -3.61 6.11 -8.42
#